data_AF-A0A6V2YLC6-F1
#
_entry.id   AF-A0A6V2YLC6-F1
#
_cell.length_a   1.000
_cell.length_b   1.000
_cell.length_c   1.000
_cell.angle_alpha   90.00
_cell.angle_beta   90.00
_cell.angle_gamma   90.00
#
_symmetry.space_group_name_H-M   'P 1'
#
loop_
_entity.id
_entity.type
_entity.pdbx_description
1 polymer ?
#
loop_
_entity_poly.entity_id
_entity_poly.type
_entity_poly.pdbx_seq_one_letter_code
_entity_poly.pdbx_strand_id
1 'polypeptide(L)'
;MRQGSPGGRASRQQTLLGNFTRWEPVSGERASQLARAGRTPSELGTMRFEGGAACGGGAARRATLYFECGEQDALLEVTEPETCVYEAWMSTPLACSLALLREKVATLEEASAAASLEFRPSDELRALLAAPE
;
A
#
# COMPACT_ATOMS: atom_id res chain seq x y z
N MET A 1 -6.36 30.94 45.07
CA MET A 1 -5.44 30.53 43.98
C MET A 1 -4.95 29.12 44.26
N ARG A 2 -5.44 28.11 43.53
CA ARG A 2 -4.90 26.74 43.57
C ARG A 2 -4.17 26.50 42.25
N GLN A 3 -2.84 26.45 42.30
CA GLN A 3 -2.02 26.14 41.13
C GLN A 3 -2.12 24.64 40.85
N GLY A 4 -2.82 24.27 39.78
CA GLY A 4 -2.81 22.91 39.25
C GLY A 4 -1.45 22.63 38.60
N SER A 5 -0.76 21.58 39.04
CA SER A 5 0.51 21.16 38.44
C SER A 5 0.27 20.61 37.02
N PRO A 6 1.04 21.03 35.99
CA PRO A 6 0.87 20.54 34.63
C PRO A 6 1.58 19.18 34.49
N GLY A 7 0.97 18.13 35.05
CA GLY A 7 1.53 16.78 35.09
C GLY A 7 0.99 15.86 34.00
N GLY A 8 1.01 16.28 32.74
CA GLY A 8 0.65 15.42 31.61
C GLY A 8 1.85 14.61 31.13
N ARG A 9 1.92 13.31 31.45
CA ARG A 9 2.84 12.40 30.75
C ARG A 9 2.19 11.96 29.44
N ALA A 10 2.67 12.51 28.33
CA ALA A 10 2.34 11.99 27.00
C ALA A 10 3.23 10.77 26.71
N SER A 11 2.66 9.57 26.69
CA SER A 11 3.33 8.38 26.15
C SER A 11 2.78 8.07 24.75
N ARG A 12 3.66 7.80 23.79
CA ARG A 12 3.25 7.23 22.51
C ARG A 12 2.86 5.77 22.74
N GLN A 13 1.59 5.45 22.59
CA GLN A 13 1.13 4.06 22.60
C GLN A 13 1.18 3.53 21.18
N GLN A 14 2.15 2.66 20.92
CA GLN A 14 2.17 1.83 19.71
C GLN A 14 1.34 0.58 19.99
N THR A 15 0.37 0.28 19.12
CA THR A 15 -0.46 -0.93 19.21
C THR A 15 -0.14 -1.82 18.03
N LEU A 16 0.21 -3.08 18.29
CA LEU A 16 0.45 -4.07 17.24
C LEU A 16 -0.88 -4.44 16.56
N LEU A 17 -0.99 -4.21 15.26
CA LEU A 17 -2.19 -4.57 14.48
C LEU A 17 -2.15 -6.02 13.98
N GLY A 18 -0.97 -6.63 13.93
CA GLY A 18 -0.79 -8.02 13.52
C GLY A 18 0.64 -8.28 13.06
N ASN A 19 0.99 -9.55 12.94
CA ASN A 19 2.20 -10.02 12.31
C ASN A 19 1.87 -10.42 10.87
N PHE A 20 2.77 -10.15 9.93
CA PHE A 20 2.60 -10.61 8.56
C PHE A 20 2.48 -12.14 8.53
N THR A 21 1.48 -12.66 7.83
CA THR A 21 1.25 -14.10 7.70
C THR A 21 1.38 -14.58 6.26
N ARG A 22 0.79 -13.88 5.28
CA ARG A 22 0.78 -14.30 3.88
C ARG A 22 0.37 -13.20 2.92
N TRP A 23 0.66 -13.44 1.65
CA TRP A 23 0.04 -12.75 0.53
C TRP A 23 -1.25 -13.47 0.12
N GLU A 24 -2.27 -12.73 -0.27
CA GLU A 24 -3.50 -13.28 -0.84
C GLU A 24 -3.95 -12.49 -2.07
N PRO A 25 -4.42 -13.15 -3.14
CA PRO A 25 -4.99 -12.46 -4.28
C PRO A 25 -6.31 -11.78 -3.88
N VAL A 26 -6.57 -10.59 -4.43
CA VAL A 26 -7.87 -9.93 -4.27
C VAL A 26 -8.85 -10.54 -5.25
N SER A 27 -9.85 -11.27 -4.74
CA SER A 27 -10.79 -12.00 -5.59
C SER A 27 -12.23 -11.99 -5.02
N GLY A 28 -13.16 -12.51 -5.82
CA GLY A 28 -14.54 -12.74 -5.40
C GLY A 28 -15.32 -11.49 -5.02
N GLU A 29 -16.12 -11.59 -3.96
CA GLU A 29 -16.96 -10.49 -3.48
C GLU A 29 -16.14 -9.27 -3.07
N ARG A 30 -15.00 -9.50 -2.42
CA ARG A 30 -14.14 -8.41 -1.96
C ARG A 30 -13.62 -7.57 -3.13
N ALA A 31 -13.15 -8.21 -4.20
CA ALA A 31 -12.76 -7.50 -5.43
C ALA A 31 -13.93 -6.68 -6.00
N SER A 32 -15.13 -7.26 -6.00
CA SER A 32 -16.35 -6.60 -6.49
C SER A 32 -16.80 -5.42 -5.62
N GLN A 33 -16.55 -5.46 -4.30
CA GLN A 33 -16.84 -4.35 -3.38
C GLN A 33 -15.86 -3.20 -3.59
N LEU A 34 -14.56 -3.50 -3.73
CA LEU A 34 -13.54 -2.48 -3.98
C LEU A 34 -13.76 -1.77 -5.32
N ALA A 35 -14.09 -2.53 -6.38
CA ALA A 35 -14.43 -1.96 -7.68
C ALA A 35 -15.63 -1.00 -7.60
N ARG A 36 -16.69 -1.36 -6.84
CA ARG A 36 -17.85 -0.49 -6.59
C ARG A 36 -17.50 0.77 -5.81
N ALA A 37 -16.47 0.71 -4.97
CA ALA A 37 -15.92 1.85 -4.25
C ALA A 37 -14.94 2.69 -5.10
N GLY A 38 -14.77 2.36 -6.39
CA GLY A 38 -13.86 3.07 -7.30
C GLY A 38 -12.38 2.81 -7.02
N ARG A 39 -12.04 1.72 -6.31
CA ARG A 39 -10.67 1.32 -6.03
C ARG A 39 -10.32 0.10 -6.88
N THR A 40 -9.18 0.17 -7.57
CA THR A 40 -8.62 -0.95 -8.34
C THR A 40 -7.41 -1.50 -7.58
N PRO A 41 -7.56 -2.62 -6.85
CA PRO A 41 -6.45 -3.25 -6.18
C PRO A 41 -5.43 -3.77 -7.21
N SER A 42 -4.14 -3.65 -6.89
CA SER A 42 -3.06 -4.15 -7.72
C SER A 42 -3.01 -5.68 -7.81
N GLU A 43 -2.48 -6.18 -8.93
CA GLU A 43 -2.17 -7.60 -9.16
C GLU A 43 -1.14 -8.18 -8.17
N LEU A 44 -0.42 -7.33 -7.41
CA LEU A 44 0.42 -7.78 -6.30
C LEU A 44 -0.36 -8.58 -5.23
N GLY A 45 -1.68 -8.40 -5.18
CA GLY A 45 -2.53 -8.96 -4.13
C GLY A 45 -2.50 -8.12 -2.86
N THR A 46 -2.73 -8.77 -1.72
CA THR A 46 -2.82 -8.14 -0.40
C THR A 46 -1.90 -8.80 0.60
N MET A 47 -1.41 -8.03 1.57
CA MET A 47 -0.73 -8.59 2.72
C MET A 47 -1.71 -8.78 3.89
N ARG A 48 -1.68 -9.97 4.48
CA ARG A 48 -2.45 -10.32 5.66
C ARG A 48 -1.60 -10.20 6.92
N PHE A 49 -2.15 -9.52 7.91
CA PHE A 49 -1.56 -9.39 9.24
C PHE A 49 -2.53 -9.92 10.28
N GLU A 50 -2.08 -10.86 11.11
CA GLU A 50 -2.93 -11.53 12.10
C GLU A 50 -2.21 -11.66 13.45
N GLY A 51 -2.95 -11.95 14.52
CA GLY A 51 -2.36 -12.14 15.86
C GLY A 51 -1.79 -10.86 16.46
N GLY A 52 -2.45 -9.73 16.25
CA GLY A 52 -2.09 -8.44 16.86
C GLY A 52 -2.41 -8.36 18.34
N ALA A 53 -2.21 -7.16 18.91
CA ALA A 53 -2.49 -6.90 20.32
C ALA A 53 -3.96 -7.18 20.67
N ALA A 54 -4.18 -7.72 21.88
CA ALA A 54 -5.51 -7.99 22.39
C ALA A 54 -6.40 -6.74 22.35
N CYS A 55 -7.64 -6.92 21.91
CA CYS A 55 -8.60 -5.85 21.74
C CYS A 55 -9.75 -6.12 22.71
N GLY A 56 -9.93 -5.26 23.72
CA GLY A 56 -10.74 -5.53 24.91
C GLY A 56 -12.23 -5.77 24.65
N GLY A 57 -12.57 -6.99 24.21
CA GLY A 57 -13.91 -7.42 23.82
C GLY A 57 -14.00 -8.15 22.46
N GLY A 58 -12.90 -8.26 21.71
CA GLY A 58 -12.86 -8.90 20.39
C GLY A 58 -11.66 -9.83 20.18
N ALA A 59 -11.57 -10.40 18.97
CA ALA A 59 -10.40 -11.17 18.57
C ALA A 59 -9.12 -10.32 18.58
N ALA A 60 -7.96 -10.98 18.56
CA ALA A 60 -6.69 -10.29 18.33
C ALA A 60 -6.78 -9.42 17.08
N ARG A 61 -6.22 -8.20 17.15
CA ARG A 61 -6.23 -7.28 16.00
C ARG A 61 -5.67 -7.97 14.76
N ARG A 62 -6.22 -7.59 13.61
CA ARG A 62 -5.77 -8.05 12.30
C ARG A 62 -5.85 -6.91 11.30
N ALA A 63 -4.98 -6.92 10.30
CA ALA A 63 -4.99 -5.92 9.24
C ALA A 63 -4.86 -6.56 7.86
N THR A 64 -5.47 -5.91 6.86
CA THR A 64 -5.24 -6.20 5.44
C THR A 64 -4.64 -4.98 4.79
N LEU A 65 -3.50 -5.15 4.11
CA LEU A 65 -2.90 -4.09 3.32
C LEU A 65 -3.18 -4.33 1.84
N TYR A 66 -3.82 -3.35 1.22
CA TYR A 66 -4.09 -3.26 -0.22
C TYR A 66 -3.08 -2.31 -0.85
N PHE A 67 -2.75 -2.59 -2.11
CA PHE A 67 -1.81 -1.78 -2.88
C PHE A 67 -2.50 -1.16 -4.07
N GLU A 68 -2.20 0.11 -4.29
CA GLU A 68 -2.48 0.80 -5.52
C GLU A 68 -1.19 1.37 -6.09
N CYS A 69 -1.17 1.56 -7.40
CA CYS A 69 0.00 2.14 -8.04
C CYS A 69 0.20 3.59 -7.61
N GLY A 70 1.44 3.94 -7.28
CA GLY A 70 1.85 5.33 -7.10
C GLY A 70 3.37 5.49 -7.21
N GLU A 71 3.84 6.73 -7.15
CA GLU A 71 5.25 7.04 -7.42
C GLU A 71 6.19 6.73 -6.25
N GLN A 72 5.64 6.66 -5.05
CA GLN A 72 6.39 6.46 -3.81
C GLN A 72 5.63 5.49 -2.91
N ASP A 73 6.39 4.82 -2.06
CA ASP A 73 5.86 4.01 -0.97
C ASP A 73 5.22 4.93 0.07
N ALA A 74 3.88 4.97 0.12
CA ALA A 74 3.16 5.81 1.06
C ALA A 74 1.87 5.13 1.55
N LEU A 75 1.59 5.24 2.85
CA LEU A 75 0.31 4.83 3.42
C LEU A 75 -0.72 5.93 3.14
N LEU A 76 -1.74 5.61 2.38
CA LEU A 76 -2.75 6.56 1.91
C LEU A 76 -3.93 6.64 2.87
N GLU A 77 -4.41 5.49 3.33
CA GLU A 77 -5.63 5.39 4.11
C GLU A 77 -5.54 4.20 5.07
N VAL A 78 -6.13 4.36 6.25
CA VAL A 78 -6.39 3.26 7.19
C VAL A 78 -7.82 3.40 7.69
N THR A 79 -8.60 2.34 7.58
CA THR A 79 -9.95 2.25 8.10
C THR A 79 -10.08 1.05 9.04
N GLU A 80 -11.06 1.14 9.95
CA GLU A 80 -11.44 0.06 10.85
C GLU A 80 -12.90 -0.33 10.52
N PRO A 81 -13.15 -1.08 9.43
CA PRO A 81 -14.51 -1.42 9.00
C PRO A 81 -15.28 -2.24 10.04
N GLU A 82 -14.56 -3.04 10.83
CA GLU A 82 -15.09 -3.74 11.99
C GLU A 82 -14.13 -3.55 13.17
N THR A 83 -14.65 -3.57 14.40
CA THR A 83 -13.83 -3.42 15.61
C THR A 83 -12.65 -4.40 15.58
N CYS A 84 -11.43 -3.85 15.74
CA CYS A 84 -10.16 -4.56 15.72
C CYS A 84 -9.73 -5.16 14.36
N VAL A 85 -10.46 -4.87 13.28
CA VAL A 85 -10.16 -5.29 11.91
C VAL A 85 -9.82 -4.06 11.09
N TYR A 86 -8.57 -3.99 10.64
CA TYR A 86 -8.06 -2.84 9.92
C TYR A 86 -7.90 -3.15 8.44
N GLU A 87 -8.20 -2.16 7.61
CA GLU A 87 -7.88 -2.17 6.19
C GLU A 87 -7.04 -0.93 5.88
N ALA A 88 -5.94 -1.14 5.19
CA ALA A 88 -5.00 -0.09 4.85
C ALA A 88 -4.74 -0.09 3.36
N TRP A 89 -4.59 1.09 2.78
CA TRP A 89 -4.20 1.29 1.39
C TRP A 89 -2.84 1.95 1.33
N MET A 90 -1.95 1.37 0.53
CA MET A 90 -0.61 1.87 0.30
C MET A 90 -0.39 2.10 -1.19
N SER A 91 0.13 3.28 -1.54
CA SER A 91 0.72 3.49 -2.86
C SER A 91 2.11 2.87 -2.88
N THR A 92 2.46 2.22 -3.99
CA THR A 92 3.84 1.79 -4.24
C THR A 92 4.11 1.67 -5.73
N PRO A 93 5.33 1.97 -6.21
CA PRO A 93 5.71 1.72 -7.61
C PRO A 93 5.59 0.25 -8.00
N LEU A 94 5.71 -0.67 -7.04
CA LEU A 94 5.59 -2.12 -7.28
C LEU A 94 4.19 -2.52 -7.73
N ALA A 95 3.18 -1.71 -7.41
CA ALA A 95 1.79 -2.01 -7.68
C ALA A 95 1.34 -1.59 -9.10
N CYS A 96 2.25 -1.00 -9.87
CA CYS A 96 1.98 -0.46 -11.20
C CYS A 96 2.03 -1.53 -12.29
N SER A 97 1.11 -1.45 -13.25
CA SER A 97 1.03 -2.39 -14.37
C SER A 97 2.12 -2.14 -15.41
N LEU A 98 2.29 -3.10 -16.32
CA LEU A 98 3.20 -2.97 -17.46
C LEU A 98 2.85 -1.75 -18.34
N ALA A 99 1.56 -1.44 -18.49
CA ALA A 99 1.12 -0.23 -19.18
C ALA A 99 1.70 1.05 -18.55
N LEU A 100 1.71 1.17 -17.22
CA LEU A 100 2.32 2.33 -16.58
C LEU A 100 3.86 2.29 -16.64
N LEU A 101 4.47 1.11 -16.56
CA LEU A 101 5.93 0.99 -16.76
C LEU A 101 6.34 1.51 -18.14
N ARG A 102 5.54 1.25 -19.19
CA ARG A 102 5.75 1.83 -20.53
C ARG A 102 5.65 3.35 -20.54
N GLU A 103 4.61 3.90 -19.90
CA GLU A 103 4.43 5.37 -19.80
C GLU A 103 5.59 6.05 -19.05
N LYS A 104 6.00 5.49 -17.91
CA LYS A 104 7.12 6.02 -17.11
C LYS A 104 8.44 5.96 -17.87
N VAL A 105 8.70 4.87 -18.59
CA VAL A 105 9.92 4.73 -19.39
C VAL A 105 9.94 5.73 -20.54
N ALA A 106 8.83 5.94 -21.26
CA ALA A 106 8.73 6.97 -22.29
C ALA A 106 9.00 8.39 -21.72
N THR A 107 8.43 8.69 -20.55
CA THR A 107 8.67 9.97 -19.87
C THR A 107 10.15 10.17 -19.48
N LEU A 108 10.81 9.12 -18.99
CA LEU A 108 12.22 9.17 -18.64
C LEU A 108 13.13 9.34 -19.86
N GLU A 109 12.80 8.71 -20.99
CA GLU A 109 13.50 8.89 -22.25
C GLU A 109 13.46 10.37 -22.70
N GLU A 110 12.27 10.98 -22.70
CA GLU A 110 12.09 12.41 -23.04
C GLU A 110 12.84 13.33 -22.07
N ALA A 111 12.71 13.10 -20.78
CA ALA A 111 13.38 13.90 -19.75
C ALA A 111 14.91 13.79 -19.84
N SER A 112 15.44 12.58 -20.12
CA SER A 112 16.87 12.36 -20.28
C SER A 112 17.43 13.08 -21.52
N ALA A 113 16.71 13.04 -22.64
CA ALA A 113 17.07 13.76 -23.84
C ALA A 113 17.10 15.27 -23.59
N ALA A 114 16.08 15.81 -22.91
CA ALA A 114 16.03 17.22 -22.53
C ALA A 114 17.18 17.63 -21.59
N ALA A 115 17.60 16.73 -20.70
CA ALA A 115 18.70 16.95 -19.77
C ALA A 115 20.10 16.64 -20.35
N SER A 116 20.21 16.19 -21.61
CA SER A 116 21.46 15.69 -22.21
C SER A 116 22.10 14.56 -21.39
N LEU A 117 21.26 13.72 -20.77
CA LEU A 117 21.67 12.54 -20.02
C LEU A 117 21.42 11.29 -20.87
N GLU A 118 22.27 10.28 -20.69
CA GLU A 118 22.05 8.99 -21.32
C GLU A 118 21.16 8.12 -20.42
N PHE A 119 19.93 7.86 -20.88
CA PHE A 119 19.05 6.86 -20.28
C PHE A 119 19.18 5.52 -21.02
N ARG A 120 19.65 4.48 -20.32
CA ARG A 120 19.74 3.11 -20.83
C ARG A 120 18.93 2.17 -19.94
N PRO A 121 17.71 1.78 -20.34
CA PRO A 121 16.97 0.76 -19.63
C PRO A 121 17.72 -0.58 -19.70
N SER A 122 17.63 -1.37 -18.62
CA SER A 122 18.24 -2.71 -18.57
C SER A 122 17.65 -3.61 -19.67
N ASP A 123 18.36 -4.70 -20.01
CA ASP A 123 17.88 -5.63 -21.03
C ASP A 123 16.57 -6.31 -20.58
N GLU A 124 16.41 -6.59 -19.29
CA GLU A 124 15.17 -7.14 -18.71
C GLU A 124 14.02 -6.15 -18.82
N LEU A 125 14.26 -4.87 -18.49
CA LEU A 125 13.24 -3.84 -18.61
C LEU A 125 12.82 -3.68 -20.08
N ARG A 126 13.78 -3.65 -21.02
CA ARG A 126 13.46 -3.61 -22.46
C ARG A 126 12.64 -4.82 -22.89
N ALA A 127 12.98 -6.02 -22.42
CA ALA A 127 12.23 -7.24 -22.73
C ALA A 127 10.79 -7.21 -22.18
N LEU A 128 10.61 -6.73 -20.94
CA LEU A 128 9.29 -6.57 -20.32
C LEU A 128 8.42 -5.58 -21.09
N LEU A 129 8.94 -4.41 -21.45
CA LEU A 129 8.19 -3.39 -22.18
C LEU A 129 7.73 -3.85 -23.57
N ALA A 130 8.53 -4.73 -24.21
CA ALA A 130 8.24 -5.31 -25.52
C ALA A 130 7.29 -6.52 -25.48
N ALA A 131 6.93 -7.04 -24.28
CA ALA A 131 6.01 -8.15 -24.16
C ALA A 131 4.59 -7.74 -24.58
N PRO A 132 3.82 -8.61 -25.26
CA PRO A 132 2.40 -8.37 -25.52
C PRO A 132 1.59 -8.37 -24.21
N GLU A 133 0.45 -7.66 -24.20
CA GLU A 133 -0.49 -7.66 -23.06
C GLU A 133 -1.30 -8.95 -22.94
#